data_AF-A0A162CMQ8-F1
#
_entry.id   AF-A0A162CMQ8-F1
#
_cell.length_a   1.000
_cell.length_b   1.000
_cell.length_c   1.000
_cell.angle_alpha   90.00
_cell.angle_beta   90.00
_cell.angle_gamma   90.00
#
_symmetry.space_group_name_H-M   'P 1'
#
loop_
_entity.id
_entity.type
_entity.pdbx_description
1 polymer ?
#
loop_
_entity_poly.entity_id
_entity_poly.type
_entity_poly.pdbx_seq_one_letter_code
_entity_poly.pdbx_strand_id
1 'polypeptide(L)'
;MDAQKTHTEEKKILLYELQLIIKKLYPHTKTINPYQATIDQYLNRYDVKEYLLYQELLHAITILNQRGRLKEHKKVISSQTDVINTLELLQIIPVDQQSMESYNVLYKRYKTTLFTSLSAGRTLKKSRTTVYRHFKSLQALGLLEKTDQKQDSKPLYRLLENLYAEVKKENIYQEAMGEWSDFIGFVEF
;
A
#
# COMPACT_ATOMS: atom_id res chain seq x y z
N MET A 1 10.44 -8.91 17.41
CA MET A 1 11.23 -8.06 16.49
C MET A 1 10.80 -6.64 16.78
N ASP A 2 11.68 -5.91 17.47
CA ASP A 2 11.46 -4.49 17.74
C ASP A 2 11.47 -3.73 16.41
N ALA A 3 10.60 -2.72 16.30
CA ALA A 3 10.52 -1.87 15.14
C ALA A 3 11.86 -1.11 15.01
N GLN A 4 12.71 -1.52 14.07
CA GLN A 4 13.91 -0.76 13.74
C GLN A 4 13.47 0.59 13.16
N LYS A 5 13.95 1.69 13.76
CA LYS A 5 13.80 3.04 13.23
C LYS A 5 14.48 3.08 11.86
N THR A 6 13.69 3.15 10.79
CA THR A 6 14.17 3.05 9.41
C THR A 6 14.37 4.40 8.72
N HIS A 7 13.95 5.51 9.35
CA HIS A 7 14.11 6.86 8.78
C HIS A 7 15.28 7.63 9.34
N THR A 8 16.03 8.26 8.44
CA THR A 8 16.85 9.42 8.76
C THR A 8 15.94 10.63 9.00
N GLU A 9 16.32 11.52 9.92
CA GLU A 9 15.53 12.73 10.25
C GLU A 9 15.22 13.58 9.00
N GLU A 10 16.12 13.61 8.03
CA GLU A 10 15.96 14.27 6.73
C GLU A 10 14.75 13.77 5.92
N LYS A 11 14.50 12.45 5.89
CA LYS A 11 13.34 11.88 5.17
C LYS A 11 12.03 12.28 5.85
N LYS A 12 12.02 12.35 7.18
CA LYS A 12 10.84 12.78 7.92
C LYS A 12 10.49 14.23 7.60
N ILE A 13 11.49 15.11 7.50
CA ILE A 13 11.31 16.51 7.11
C ILE A 13 10.64 16.61 5.74
N LEU A 14 11.14 15.89 4.73
CA LEU A 14 10.54 15.90 3.38
C LEU A 14 9.09 15.42 3.37
N LEU A 15 8.76 14.42 4.19
CA LEU A 15 7.38 13.93 4.31
C LEU A 15 6.46 14.95 4.99
N TYR A 16 6.95 15.69 5.99
CA TYR A 16 6.21 16.81 6.57
C TYR A 16 6.01 17.94 5.56
N GLU A 17 7.01 18.28 4.75
CA GLU A 17 6.89 19.31 3.72
C GLU A 17 5.85 18.93 2.65
N LEU A 18 5.88 17.68 2.19
CA LEU A 18 4.88 17.14 1.26
C LEU A 18 3.46 17.28 1.84
N GLN A 19 3.28 16.91 3.10
CA GLN A 19 2.01 17.03 3.81
C GLN A 19 1.54 18.50 3.86
N LEU A 20 2.42 19.43 4.18
CA LEU A 20 2.11 20.85 4.27
C LEU A 20 1.69 21.43 2.91
N ILE A 21 2.37 21.04 1.83
CA ILE A 21 2.03 21.45 0.46
C ILE A 21 0.61 21.00 0.12
N ILE A 22 0.29 19.72 0.32
CA ILE A 22 -1.02 19.15 -0.01
C ILE A 22 -2.13 19.81 0.82
N LYS A 23 -1.88 20.08 2.10
CA LYS A 23 -2.83 20.78 2.98
C LYS A 23 -3.11 22.21 2.51
N LYS A 24 -2.09 22.93 2.01
CA LYS A 24 -2.26 24.28 1.44
C LYS A 24 -3.07 24.25 0.14
N LEU A 25 -2.84 23.26 -0.70
CA LEU A 25 -3.61 23.09 -1.93
C LEU A 25 -5.08 22.74 -1.64
N TYR A 26 -5.34 22.01 -0.55
CA TYR A 26 -6.65 21.42 -0.26
C TYR A 26 -7.13 21.63 1.20
N PRO A 27 -7.31 22.88 1.65
CA PRO A 27 -7.49 23.22 3.08
C PRO A 27 -8.81 22.76 3.71
N HIS A 28 -9.82 22.38 2.90
CA HIS A 28 -11.17 22.07 3.38
C HIS A 28 -11.63 20.63 3.08
N THR A 29 -10.74 19.78 2.57
CA THR A 29 -11.09 18.39 2.29
C THR A 29 -10.98 17.56 3.57
N LYS A 30 -11.99 16.74 3.85
CA LYS A 30 -11.97 15.78 4.99
C LYS A 30 -11.88 14.37 4.46
N THR A 31 -11.04 13.54 5.07
CA THR A 31 -10.94 12.12 4.74
C THR A 31 -11.54 11.24 5.84
N ILE A 32 -11.99 10.05 5.47
CA ILE A 32 -12.45 9.00 6.39
C ILE A 32 -11.60 7.76 6.12
N ASN A 33 -10.96 7.21 7.15
CA ASN A 33 -10.21 5.96 7.06
C ASN A 33 -11.01 4.80 7.69
N PRO A 34 -11.62 3.90 6.89
CA PRO A 34 -12.35 2.76 7.44
C PRO A 34 -11.43 1.68 8.03
N TYR A 35 -10.12 1.75 7.79
CA TYR A 35 -9.13 0.78 8.25
C TYR A 35 -8.45 1.16 9.56
N GLN A 36 -8.88 2.24 10.23
CA GLN A 36 -8.21 2.82 11.39
C GLN A 36 -7.95 1.79 12.50
N ALA A 37 -8.98 1.00 12.86
CA ALA A 37 -8.86 -0.01 13.91
C ALA A 37 -7.81 -1.09 13.59
N THR A 38 -7.68 -1.46 12.31
CA THR A 38 -6.66 -2.41 11.85
C THR A 38 -5.27 -1.80 11.92
N ILE A 39 -5.13 -0.54 11.50
CA ILE A 39 -3.85 0.19 11.49
C ILE A 39 -3.34 0.46 12.91
N ASP A 40 -4.22 0.79 13.85
CA ASP A 40 -3.85 1.07 15.25
C ASP A 40 -3.16 -0.14 15.89
N GLN A 41 -3.52 -1.37 15.50
CA GLN A 41 -2.83 -2.59 15.95
C GLN A 41 -1.37 -2.69 15.48
N TYR A 42 -1.04 -2.10 14.32
CA TYR A 42 0.32 -2.07 13.77
C TYR A 42 1.12 -0.89 14.30
N LEU A 43 0.49 0.28 14.40
CA LEU A 43 1.16 1.51 14.78
C LEU A 43 1.32 1.67 16.29
N ASN A 44 0.65 0.88 17.14
CA ASN A 44 0.83 0.95 18.60
C ASN A 44 2.26 0.68 19.09
N ARG A 45 3.12 0.15 18.20
CA ARG A 45 4.54 -0.13 18.48
C ARG A 45 5.47 1.04 18.12
N TYR A 46 4.94 2.07 17.49
CA TYR A 46 5.69 3.21 16.97
C TYR A 46 5.52 4.43 17.87
N ASP A 47 6.43 5.39 17.72
CA ASP A 47 6.38 6.63 18.49
C ASP A 47 5.16 7.47 18.07
N VAL A 48 4.61 8.25 19.01
CA VAL A 48 3.43 9.11 18.79
C VAL A 48 3.65 10.05 17.60
N LYS A 49 4.88 10.53 17.41
CA LYS A 49 5.24 11.38 16.25
C LYS A 49 5.09 10.67 14.91
N GLU A 50 5.44 9.39 14.85
CA GLU A 50 5.35 8.57 13.63
C GLU A 50 3.90 8.21 13.33
N TYR A 51 3.10 7.96 14.37
CA TYR A 51 1.65 7.79 14.27
C TYR A 51 0.95 9.03 13.71
N LEU A 52 1.29 10.22 14.22
CA LEU A 52 0.73 11.48 13.73
C LEU A 52 1.11 11.74 12.27
N LEU A 53 2.40 11.58 11.93
CA LEU A 53 2.87 11.74 10.56
C LEU A 53 2.17 10.75 9.60
N TYR A 54 1.92 9.52 10.05
CA TYR A 54 1.12 8.55 9.29
C TYR A 54 -0.29 9.07 9.00
N GLN A 55 -1.01 9.55 10.02
CA GLN A 55 -2.38 10.04 9.82
C GLN A 55 -2.42 11.22 8.84
N GLU A 56 -1.46 12.14 8.96
CA GLU A 56 -1.41 13.31 8.09
C GLU A 56 -1.02 12.97 6.64
N LEU A 57 -0.08 12.04 6.44
CA LEU A 57 0.28 11.57 5.10
C LEU A 57 -0.85 10.74 4.46
N LEU A 58 -1.52 9.88 5.21
CA LEU A 58 -2.66 9.11 4.71
C LEU A 58 -3.76 10.02 4.20
N HIS A 59 -4.05 11.07 4.96
CA HIS A 59 -4.98 12.12 4.55
C HIS A 59 -4.54 12.77 3.23
N ALA A 60 -3.27 13.17 3.14
CA ALA A 60 -2.71 13.83 1.97
C ALA A 60 -2.76 12.96 0.71
N ILE A 61 -2.34 11.70 0.81
CA ILE A 61 -2.36 10.72 -0.29
C ILE A 61 -3.79 10.42 -0.73
N THR A 62 -4.71 10.24 0.23
CA THR A 62 -6.13 10.00 -0.06
C THR A 62 -6.72 11.16 -0.87
N ILE A 63 -6.35 12.41 -0.54
CA ILE A 63 -6.78 13.59 -1.31
C ILE A 63 -6.22 13.52 -2.73
N LEU A 64 -4.91 13.34 -2.89
CA LEU A 64 -4.25 13.30 -4.20
C LEU A 64 -4.87 12.23 -5.11
N ASN A 65 -5.03 11.01 -4.60
CA ASN A 65 -5.51 9.88 -5.40
C ASN A 65 -6.97 10.01 -5.85
N GLN A 66 -7.79 10.81 -5.15
CA GLN A 66 -9.21 10.98 -5.49
C GLN A 66 -9.53 12.30 -6.19
N ARG A 67 -8.56 13.21 -6.33
CA ARG A 67 -8.73 14.52 -6.99
C ARG A 67 -9.09 14.41 -8.48
N GLY A 68 -8.62 13.39 -9.18
CA GLY A 68 -9.02 13.14 -10.58
C GLY A 68 -10.49 12.75 -10.76
N ARG A 69 -11.24 12.48 -9.67
CA ARG A 69 -12.59 11.89 -9.72
C ARG A 69 -13.67 12.63 -8.93
N LEU A 70 -13.37 13.71 -8.21
CA LEU A 70 -14.33 14.32 -7.27
C LEU A 70 -14.74 15.76 -7.61
N LYS A 71 -16.06 15.94 -7.76
CA LYS A 71 -16.78 17.21 -7.61
C LYS A 71 -16.58 17.76 -6.18
N GLU A 72 -16.49 19.07 -6.06
CA GLU A 72 -16.20 19.79 -4.81
C GLU A 72 -17.07 19.35 -3.61
N HIS A 73 -16.49 19.43 -2.40
CA HIS A 73 -17.16 19.31 -1.10
C HIS A 73 -17.65 17.93 -0.61
N LYS A 74 -17.22 16.81 -1.20
CA LYS A 74 -17.49 15.48 -0.63
C LYS A 74 -16.38 14.98 0.31
N LYS A 75 -16.78 14.28 1.38
CA LYS A 75 -15.87 13.51 2.23
C LYS A 75 -15.24 12.41 1.39
N VAL A 76 -13.92 12.24 1.53
CA VAL A 76 -13.09 11.35 0.70
C VAL A 76 -12.74 10.12 1.54
N ILE A 77 -12.98 8.91 1.05
CA ILE A 77 -12.78 7.69 1.86
C ILE A 77 -11.44 7.07 1.49
N SER A 78 -10.51 6.96 2.44
CA SER A 78 -9.22 6.31 2.21
C SER A 78 -9.41 4.88 1.74
N SER A 79 -8.76 4.55 0.64
CA SER A 79 -8.68 3.19 0.14
C SER A 79 -7.59 2.41 0.89
N GLN A 80 -7.66 1.09 0.81
CA GLN A 80 -6.61 0.20 1.33
C GLN A 80 -5.25 0.49 0.66
N THR A 81 -5.31 0.92 -0.60
CA THR A 81 -4.19 1.42 -1.40
C THR A 81 -3.50 2.63 -0.76
N ASP A 82 -4.27 3.63 -0.33
CA ASP A 82 -3.73 4.83 0.32
C ASP A 82 -3.02 4.46 1.64
N VAL A 83 -3.62 3.52 2.39
CA VAL A 83 -3.06 2.98 3.63
C VAL A 83 -1.70 2.31 3.39
N ILE A 84 -1.60 1.43 2.39
CA ILE A 84 -0.36 0.73 2.07
C ILE A 84 0.72 1.72 1.61
N ASN A 85 0.41 2.64 0.71
CA ASN A 85 1.38 3.63 0.23
C ASN A 85 1.92 4.50 1.36
N THR A 86 1.04 4.87 2.30
CA THR A 86 1.46 5.66 3.47
C THR A 86 2.41 4.88 4.37
N LEU A 87 2.11 3.60 4.62
CA LEU A 87 3.00 2.72 5.39
C LEU A 87 4.34 2.49 4.68
N GLU A 88 4.32 2.35 3.35
CA GLU A 88 5.54 2.22 2.53
C GLU A 88 6.40 3.49 2.58
N LEU A 89 5.80 4.67 2.39
CA LEU A 89 6.51 5.96 2.52
C LEU A 89 7.12 6.12 3.91
N LEU A 90 6.41 5.67 4.94
CA LEU A 90 6.89 5.71 6.31
C LEU A 90 7.77 4.52 6.68
N GLN A 91 8.02 3.56 5.81
CA GLN A 91 8.87 2.39 6.12
C GLN A 91 8.48 1.70 7.44
N ILE A 92 7.23 1.88 7.90
CA ILE A 92 6.67 1.35 9.15
C ILE A 92 6.14 -0.06 8.82
N ILE A 93 7.09 -1.00 8.87
CA ILE A 93 6.98 -2.41 8.52
C ILE A 93 6.51 -2.69 7.08
N PRO A 94 7.27 -3.54 6.39
CA PRO A 94 7.45 -3.39 4.98
C PRO A 94 6.39 -4.22 4.29
N VAL A 95 5.84 -3.65 3.24
CA VAL A 95 5.60 -4.47 2.08
C VAL A 95 6.97 -5.08 1.71
N ASP A 96 7.27 -6.27 2.23
CA ASP A 96 8.41 -7.05 1.76
C ASP A 96 8.17 -7.21 0.26
N GLN A 97 9.00 -6.55 -0.54
CA GLN A 97 8.87 -6.55 -1.99
C GLN A 97 8.74 -7.98 -2.51
N GLN A 98 9.43 -8.95 -1.87
CA GLN A 98 9.32 -10.37 -2.21
C GLN A 98 7.94 -10.97 -1.91
N SER A 99 7.26 -10.49 -0.86
CA SER A 99 5.90 -10.89 -0.52
C SER A 99 4.88 -10.34 -1.53
N MET A 100 5.04 -9.12 -2.04
CA MET A 100 4.19 -8.60 -3.11
C MET A 100 4.48 -9.20 -4.48
N GLU A 101 5.73 -9.45 -4.80
CA GLU A 101 6.09 -10.24 -5.98
C GLU A 101 5.45 -11.63 -5.90
N SER A 102 5.48 -12.25 -4.71
CA SER A 102 4.79 -13.51 -4.46
C SER A 102 3.28 -13.38 -4.64
N TYR A 103 2.66 -12.31 -4.14
CA TYR A 103 1.25 -12.02 -4.36
C TYR A 103 0.92 -11.94 -5.86
N ASN A 104 1.68 -11.16 -6.64
CA ASN A 104 1.44 -10.99 -8.06
C ASN A 104 1.54 -12.32 -8.84
N VAL A 105 2.52 -13.16 -8.50
CA VAL A 105 2.66 -14.50 -9.10
C VAL A 105 1.50 -15.40 -8.70
N LEU A 106 1.12 -15.42 -7.42
CA LEU A 106 -0.01 -16.21 -6.96
C LEU A 106 -1.33 -15.72 -7.56
N TYR A 107 -1.52 -14.41 -7.69
CA TYR A 107 -2.73 -13.81 -8.25
C TYR A 107 -2.93 -14.15 -9.71
N LYS A 108 -1.87 -14.08 -10.53
CA LYS A 108 -1.91 -14.54 -11.93
C LYS A 108 -2.36 -16.00 -12.06
N ARG A 109 -2.09 -16.85 -11.07
CA ARG A 109 -2.41 -18.29 -11.10
C ARG A 109 -3.71 -18.66 -10.39
N TYR A 110 -4.03 -17.96 -9.31
CA TYR A 110 -5.06 -18.34 -8.34
C TYR A 110 -6.11 -17.24 -8.10
N LYS A 111 -6.23 -16.24 -8.99
CA LYS A 111 -7.17 -15.10 -8.85
C LYS A 111 -8.56 -15.52 -8.36
N THR A 112 -9.12 -16.59 -8.92
CA THR A 112 -10.47 -17.07 -8.64
C THR A 112 -10.50 -18.43 -7.94
N THR A 113 -9.34 -19.03 -7.64
CA THR A 113 -9.25 -20.41 -7.15
C THR A 113 -8.59 -20.49 -5.79
N LEU A 114 -9.08 -21.42 -4.97
CA LEU A 114 -8.48 -21.72 -3.67
C LEU A 114 -7.20 -22.54 -3.86
N PHE A 115 -6.23 -22.33 -2.97
CA PHE A 115 -4.96 -23.02 -3.02
C PHE A 115 -4.42 -23.34 -1.63
N THR A 116 -3.51 -24.31 -1.54
CA THR A 116 -2.83 -24.66 -0.29
C THR A 116 -1.48 -23.95 -0.19
N SER A 117 -0.89 -23.91 1.00
CA SER A 117 0.49 -23.44 1.17
C SER A 117 1.50 -24.27 0.35
N LEU A 118 1.20 -25.55 0.10
CA LEU A 118 2.06 -26.43 -0.68
C LEU A 118 2.03 -26.08 -2.17
N SER A 119 0.84 -25.84 -2.74
CA SER A 119 0.71 -25.42 -4.13
C SER A 119 1.28 -24.02 -4.37
N ALA A 120 1.14 -23.12 -3.40
CA ALA A 120 1.83 -21.83 -3.41
C ALA A 120 3.35 -22.00 -3.39
N GLY A 121 3.89 -22.87 -2.53
CA GLY A 121 5.33 -23.14 -2.48
C GLY A 121 5.89 -23.70 -3.78
N ARG A 122 5.14 -24.59 -4.46
CA ARG A 122 5.50 -25.09 -5.80
C ARG A 122 5.49 -23.98 -6.85
N THR A 123 4.50 -23.11 -6.83
CA THR A 123 4.39 -22.00 -7.79
C THR A 123 5.48 -20.96 -7.58
N LEU A 124 5.77 -20.61 -6.32
CA LEU A 124 6.77 -19.62 -5.95
C LEU A 124 8.20 -20.17 -5.96
N LYS A 125 8.38 -21.49 -6.04
CA LYS A 125 9.67 -22.19 -5.86
C LYS A 125 10.37 -21.78 -4.57
N LYS A 126 9.62 -21.65 -3.48
CA LYS A 126 10.10 -21.21 -2.17
C LYS A 126 9.85 -22.28 -1.10
N SER A 127 10.70 -22.28 -0.07
CA SER A 127 10.54 -23.18 1.08
C SER A 127 9.21 -22.94 1.80
N ARG A 128 8.72 -23.96 2.50
CA ARG A 128 7.49 -23.85 3.31
C ARG A 128 7.58 -22.66 4.28
N THR A 129 8.68 -22.51 5.00
CA THR A 129 8.89 -21.44 5.98
C THR A 129 8.78 -20.05 5.33
N THR A 130 9.42 -19.87 4.16
CA THR A 130 9.34 -18.61 3.41
C THR A 130 7.92 -18.31 2.95
N VAL A 131 7.19 -19.31 2.44
CA VAL A 131 5.79 -19.17 2.02
C VAL A 131 4.91 -18.76 3.20
N TYR A 132 5.06 -19.38 4.36
CA TYR A 132 4.30 -19.00 5.56
C TYR A 132 4.62 -17.57 6.02
N ARG A 133 5.88 -17.13 5.89
CA ARG A 133 6.25 -15.74 6.18
C ARG A 133 5.51 -14.78 5.23
N HIS A 134 5.53 -15.06 3.93
CA HIS A 134 4.82 -14.24 2.94
C HIS A 134 3.32 -14.24 3.19
N PHE A 135 2.73 -15.40 3.53
CA PHE A 135 1.30 -15.50 3.84
C PHE A 135 0.93 -14.63 5.03
N LYS A 136 1.72 -14.65 6.12
CA LYS A 136 1.46 -13.77 7.26
C LYS A 136 1.48 -12.30 6.85
N SER A 137 2.46 -11.87 6.05
CA SER A 137 2.52 -10.50 5.53
C SER A 137 1.29 -10.16 4.67
N LEU A 138 0.90 -11.05 3.76
CA LEU A 138 -0.25 -10.82 2.87
C LEU A 138 -1.60 -10.86 3.62
N GLN A 139 -1.73 -11.67 4.66
CA GLN A 139 -2.90 -11.69 5.54
C GLN A 139 -3.00 -10.43 6.37
N ALA A 140 -1.87 -9.95 6.90
CA ALA A 140 -1.79 -8.68 7.61
C ALA A 140 -2.25 -7.51 6.73
N LEU A 141 -1.95 -7.57 5.42
CA LEU A 141 -2.36 -6.60 4.42
C LEU A 141 -3.79 -6.80 3.89
N GLY A 142 -4.52 -7.84 4.33
CA GLY A 142 -5.85 -8.14 3.81
C GLY A 142 -5.87 -8.54 2.32
N LEU A 143 -4.75 -9.05 1.79
CA LEU A 143 -4.60 -9.51 0.40
C LEU A 143 -4.72 -11.04 0.29
N LEU A 144 -4.60 -11.73 1.41
CA LEU A 144 -4.73 -13.17 1.50
C LEU A 144 -5.62 -13.50 2.68
N GLU A 145 -6.50 -14.48 2.50
CA GLU A 145 -7.37 -14.99 3.56
C GLU A 145 -7.20 -16.50 3.67
N LYS A 146 -7.17 -17.00 4.90
CA LYS A 146 -7.26 -18.43 5.17
C LYS A 146 -8.74 -18.78 5.28
N THR A 147 -9.21 -19.71 4.47
CA THR A 147 -10.62 -20.11 4.48
C THR A 147 -10.88 -21.23 5.49
N ASP A 148 -12.15 -21.45 5.82
CA ASP A 148 -12.56 -22.58 6.66
C ASP A 148 -12.49 -23.94 5.92
N GLN A 149 -12.35 -23.90 4.59
CA GLN A 149 -12.25 -25.09 3.76
C GLN A 149 -10.87 -25.74 3.88
N LYS A 150 -10.85 -27.08 3.74
CA LYS A 150 -9.63 -27.88 3.80
C LYS A 150 -9.57 -28.85 2.63
N GLN A 151 -8.37 -29.12 2.14
CA GLN A 151 -8.06 -30.18 1.20
C GLN A 151 -7.10 -31.16 1.87
N ASP A 152 -7.51 -32.42 2.06
CA ASP A 152 -6.72 -33.45 2.77
C ASP A 152 -6.20 -32.96 4.13
N SER A 153 -7.08 -32.34 4.93
CA SER A 153 -6.78 -31.70 6.21
C SER A 153 -5.86 -30.46 6.16
N LYS A 154 -5.42 -30.03 4.97
CA LYS A 154 -4.60 -28.82 4.78
C LYS A 154 -5.52 -27.61 4.58
N PRO A 155 -5.24 -26.48 5.23
CA PRO A 155 -6.03 -25.26 5.06
C PRO A 155 -5.90 -24.71 3.63
N LEU A 156 -7.01 -24.22 3.11
CA LEU A 156 -7.08 -23.49 1.86
C LEU A 156 -6.99 -21.98 2.10
N TYR A 157 -6.49 -21.29 1.08
CA TYR A 157 -6.30 -19.85 1.06
C TYR A 157 -6.92 -19.27 -0.19
N ARG A 158 -7.42 -18.03 -0.07
CA ARG A 158 -8.00 -17.23 -1.15
C ARG A 158 -7.25 -15.91 -1.23
N LEU A 159 -6.93 -15.46 -2.45
CA LEU A 159 -6.46 -14.10 -2.67
C LEU A 159 -7.65 -13.16 -2.73
N LEU A 160 -7.53 -12.03 -2.05
CA LEU A 160 -8.50 -10.95 -2.11
C LEU A 160 -8.06 -9.98 -3.19
N GLU A 161 -9.01 -9.42 -3.93
CA GLU A 161 -8.69 -8.58 -5.08
C GLU A 161 -7.93 -7.33 -4.63
N ASN A 162 -6.70 -7.21 -5.12
CA ASN A 162 -5.94 -5.99 -4.98
C ASN A 162 -6.46 -4.98 -6.02
N LEU A 163 -6.99 -3.85 -5.55
CA LEU A 163 -7.39 -2.72 -6.41
C LEU A 163 -6.25 -2.21 -7.32
N TYR A 164 -4.99 -2.63 -7.08
CA TYR A 164 -3.83 -2.35 -7.93
C TYR A 164 -3.59 -3.30 -9.11
N ALA A 165 -4.35 -4.38 -9.28
CA ALA A 165 -4.03 -5.40 -10.30
C ALA A 165 -4.16 -4.93 -11.77
N GLU A 166 -4.56 -3.68 -12.02
CA GLU A 166 -4.67 -3.10 -13.38
C GLU A 166 -3.81 -1.85 -13.63
N VAL A 167 -2.82 -1.53 -12.80
CA VAL A 167 -1.80 -0.58 -13.25
C VAL A 167 -0.81 -1.35 -14.11
N LYS A 168 -1.08 -1.42 -15.43
CA LYS A 168 -0.04 -1.70 -16.41
C LYS A 168 1.15 -0.80 -16.05
N LYS A 169 2.34 -1.39 -15.92
CA LYS A 169 3.60 -0.65 -15.89
C LYS A 169 3.85 -0.02 -17.27
N GLU A 170 2.94 0.81 -17.76
CA GLU A 170 3.32 1.88 -18.67
C GLU A 170 4.02 2.91 -17.79
N ASN A 171 5.10 3.45 -18.31
CA ASN A 171 6.03 4.29 -17.57
C ASN A 171 5.42 5.69 -17.40
N ILE A 172 4.31 5.77 -16.66
CA ILE A 172 3.53 7.00 -16.44
C ILE A 172 4.42 8.11 -15.89
N TYR A 173 5.48 7.77 -15.16
CA TYR A 173 6.50 8.71 -14.70
C TYR A 173 7.38 9.28 -15.82
N GLN A 174 7.76 8.49 -16.83
CA GLN A 174 8.51 9.00 -17.99
C GLN A 174 7.62 9.82 -18.92
N GLU A 175 6.35 9.44 -19.08
CA GLU A 175 5.38 10.20 -19.87
C GLU A 175 5.07 11.55 -19.20
N ALA A 176 4.76 11.55 -17.89
CA ALA A 176 4.47 12.78 -17.14
C ALA A 176 5.68 13.71 -17.02
N MET A 177 6.91 13.17 -16.90
CA MET A 177 8.15 13.97 -16.93
C MET A 177 8.48 14.48 -18.33
N GLY A 178 8.18 13.71 -19.39
CA GLY A 178 8.30 14.15 -20.78
C GLY A 178 7.38 15.34 -21.09
N GLU A 179 6.11 15.25 -20.68
CA GLU A 179 5.14 16.35 -20.80
C GLU A 179 5.58 17.59 -20.01
N TRP A 180 6.22 17.42 -18.85
CA TRP A 180 6.72 18.55 -18.04
C TRP A 180 7.97 19.21 -18.66
N SER A 181 8.87 18.43 -19.29
CA SER A 181 9.99 18.99 -20.05
C SER A 181 9.54 19.75 -21.29
N ASP A 182 8.48 19.29 -21.96
CA ASP A 182 7.88 19.99 -23.09
C ASP A 182 7.22 21.31 -22.67
N PHE A 183 6.68 21.37 -21.44
CA PHE A 183 6.08 22.59 -20.88
C PHE A 183 7.12 23.66 -20.51
N ILE A 184 8.29 23.28 -19.98
CA ILE A 184 9.37 24.24 -19.65
C ILE A 184 9.94 24.87 -20.93
N GLY A 185 10.01 24.12 -22.03
CA GLY A 185 10.44 24.64 -23.34
C GLY A 185 9.53 25.73 -23.93
N PHE A 186 8.32 25.91 -23.40
CA PHE A 186 7.38 26.96 -23.82
C PHE A 186 7.51 28.27 -23.05
N VAL A 187 8.24 28.29 -21.92
CA VAL A 187 8.40 29.47 -21.05
C VAL A 187 9.60 30.34 -21.48
N GLU A 188 10.43 29.84 -22.42
CA GLU A 188 11.61 30.56 -22.94
C GLU A 188 11.35 31.34 -24.26
N PHE A 189 10.12 31.77 -24.55
CA PHE A 189 9.81 32.69 -25.66
C PHE A 189 9.07 33.97 -25.21
#